data_AF-A0A428ZCH4-F1
#
_entry.id   AF-A0A428ZCH4-F1
#
_cell.length_a   1.000
_cell.length_b   1.000
_cell.length_c   1.000
_cell.angle_alpha   90.00
_cell.angle_beta   90.00
_cell.angle_gamma   90.00
#
_symmetry.space_group_name_H-M   'P 1'
#
loop_
_entity.id
_entity.type
_entity.pdbx_description
1 polymer ?
#
loop_
_entity_poly.entity_id
_entity_poly.type
_entity_poly.pdbx_seq_one_letter_code
_entity_poly.pdbx_strand_id
1 'polypeptide(L)' 'MSADPPVFLRVEKGTADLVELGVLAALLRLRSRQAPAKPASLAAHWRRPERQPGFADPRAWPNTPS' A
#
# COMPACT_ATOMS: atom_id res chain seq x y z
N MET A 1 -6.79 12.94 -27.42
CA MET A 1 -6.91 11.80 -26.48
C MET A 1 -7.50 12.35 -25.19
N SER A 2 -8.81 12.20 -24.97
CA SER A 2 -9.42 12.62 -23.70
C SER A 2 -9.07 11.56 -22.67
N ALA A 3 -8.20 11.88 -21.72
CA ALA A 3 -7.93 11.01 -20.59
C ALA A 3 -9.18 10.96 -19.72
N ASP A 4 -9.74 9.78 -19.52
CA ASP A 4 -10.82 9.56 -18.56
C ASP A 4 -10.30 9.98 -17.16
N PRO A 5 -11.01 10.81 -16.40
CA PRO A 5 -10.52 11.24 -15.09
C PRO A 5 -10.26 10.03 -14.20
N PRO A 6 -9.15 10.05 -13.42
CA PRO A 6 -8.85 8.95 -12.51
C PRO A 6 -9.98 8.74 -11.51
N VAL A 7 -10.46 7.50 -11.41
CA VAL A 7 -11.47 7.10 -10.42
C VAL A 7 -10.80 7.05 -9.03
N PHE A 8 -11.17 7.97 -8.16
CA PHE A 8 -10.70 8.02 -6.78
C PHE A 8 -11.68 7.31 -5.84
N LEU A 9 -11.14 6.49 -4.92
CA LEU A 9 -11.89 5.89 -3.82
C LEU A 9 -11.58 6.69 -2.54
N ARG A 10 -12.63 7.16 -1.86
CA ARG A 10 -12.50 7.76 -0.53
C ARG A 10 -12.64 6.65 0.51
N VAL A 11 -11.71 6.61 1.46
CA VAL A 11 -11.78 5.68 2.60
C VAL A 11 -12.18 6.48 3.83
N GLU A 12 -13.28 6.06 4.46
CA GLU A 12 -13.79 6.67 5.68
C GLU A 12 -13.69 5.68 6.85
N LYS A 13 -13.57 6.20 8.08
CA LYS A 13 -13.52 5.37 9.28
C LYS A 13 -14.95 4.90 9.60
N GLY A 14 -15.18 3.60 9.59
CA GLY A 14 -16.49 3.03 9.89
C GLY A 14 -16.59 1.55 9.52
N THR A 15 -17.81 1.03 9.55
CA THR A 15 -18.13 -0.33 9.09
C THR A 15 -18.95 -0.19 7.82
N ALA A 16 -18.52 -0.84 6.74
CA ALA A 16 -19.27 -0.86 5.50
C ALA A 16 -20.48 -1.80 5.61
N ASP A 17 -21.62 -1.41 5.03
CA ASP A 17 -22.76 -2.32 4.92
C ASP A 17 -22.57 -3.35 3.79
N LEU A 18 -23.52 -4.29 3.64
CA LEU A 18 -23.43 -5.32 2.62
C LEU A 18 -23.49 -4.79 1.19
N VAL A 19 -24.19 -3.67 0.96
CA VAL A 19 -24.32 -3.05 -0.35
C VAL A 19 -22.99 -2.41 -0.74
N GLU A 20 -22.39 -1.66 0.16
CA GLU A 20 -21.09 -1.01 -0.03
C GLU A 20 -19.98 -2.05 -0.27
N LEU A 21 -19.97 -3.14 0.51
CA LEU A 21 -19.06 -4.26 0.29
C LEU A 21 -19.27 -4.91 -1.09
N GLY A 22 -20.52 -5.08 -1.51
CA GLY A 22 -20.87 -5.61 -2.83
C GLY A 22 -20.36 -4.74 -3.99
N VAL A 23 -20.54 -3.42 -3.88
CA VAL A 23 -20.03 -2.44 -4.85
C VAL A 23 -18.51 -2.48 -4.91
N LEU A 24 -17.83 -2.48 -3.76
CA LEU A 24 -16.38 -2.56 -3.70
C LEU A 24 -15.85 -3.85 -4.36
N ALA A 25 -16.48 -4.99 -4.08
CA ALA A 25 -16.12 -6.27 -4.69
C ALA A 25 -16.30 -6.27 -6.22
N ALA A 26 -17.40 -5.70 -6.72
CA ALA A 26 -17.68 -5.57 -8.15
C ALA A 26 -16.63 -4.69 -8.86
N LEU A 27 -16.28 -3.55 -8.27
CA LEU A 27 -15.26 -2.64 -8.78
C LEU A 27 -13.87 -3.32 -8.81
N LEU A 28 -13.48 -4.00 -7.73
CA LEU A 28 -12.22 -4.74 -7.68
C LEU A 28 -12.16 -5.85 -8.74
N ARG A 29 -13.28 -6.54 -8.99
CA ARG A 29 -13.35 -7.58 -10.02
C ARG A 29 -13.34 -7.02 -11.44
N LEU A 30 -13.95 -5.87 -11.68
CA LEU A 30 -13.85 -5.19 -12.98
C LEU A 30 -12.40 -4.77 -13.24
N ARG A 31 -11.74 -4.20 -12.23
CA ARG A 31 -10.36 -3.73 -12.34
C ARG A 31 -9.35 -4.85 -12.51
N SER A 32 -9.53 -6.01 -11.86
CA SER A 32 -8.64 -7.15 -12.03
C SER A 32 -8.68 -7.74 -13.44
N ARG A 33 -9.82 -7.64 -14.14
CA ARG A 33 -9.95 -8.04 -15.55
C ARG A 33 -9.26 -7.08 -16.51
N GLN A 34 -9.13 -5.81 -16.12
CA GLN A 34 -8.48 -4.76 -16.91
C GLN A 34 -7.00 -4.56 -16.52
N ALA A 35 -6.53 -5.25 -15.49
CA ALA A 35 -5.15 -5.13 -15.04
C ALA A 35 -4.19 -5.68 -16.11
N PRO A 36 -3.23 -4.88 -16.60
CA PRO A 36 -2.23 -5.38 -17.54
C PRO A 36 -1.40 -6.51 -16.92
N ALA A 37 -0.95 -7.45 -17.75
CA ALA A 37 -0.18 -8.62 -17.35
C ALA A 37 1.03 -8.22 -16.49
N LYS A 38 0.98 -8.61 -15.21
CA LYS A 38 2.01 -8.55 -14.17
C LYS A 38 2.71 -7.18 -14.03
N PRO A 39 2.38 -6.36 -13.01
CA PRO A 39 3.29 -5.27 -12.65
C PRO A 39 4.66 -5.88 -12.33
N ALA A 40 5.72 -5.36 -12.96
CA ALA A 40 7.09 -5.60 -12.52
C ALA A 40 7.09 -5.43 -11.00
N SER A 41 7.58 -6.44 -10.27
CA SER A 41 7.50 -6.51 -8.81
C SER A 41 7.79 -5.14 -8.19
N LEU A 42 6.72 -4.40 -7.87
CA LEU A 42 6.75 -3.27 -6.97
C LEU A 42 6.78 -3.90 -5.58
N ALA A 43 7.90 -4.56 -5.28
CA ALA A 43 8.28 -4.79 -3.90
C ALA A 43 8.22 -3.39 -3.29
N ALA A 44 7.18 -3.14 -2.51
CA ALA A 44 7.06 -1.87 -1.82
C ALA A 44 8.37 -1.73 -1.04
N HIS A 45 9.21 -0.78 -1.46
CA HIS A 45 10.51 -0.47 -0.89
C HIS A 45 10.30 0.19 0.47
N TRP A 46 9.55 -0.46 1.38
CA TRP A 46 9.71 -0.30 2.81
C TRP A 46 11.14 -0.76 3.10
N ARG A 47 12.09 0.12 2.81
CA ARG A 47 13.48 -0.03 3.20
C ARG A 47 13.42 -0.14 4.69
N ARG A 48 13.72 -1.33 5.20
CA ARG A 48 14.02 -1.58 6.61
C ARG A 48 15.23 -0.72 6.94
N PRO A 49 15.06 0.46 7.57
CA PRO A 49 16.17 1.37 7.81
C PRO A 49 17.26 0.67 8.63
N GLU A 50 16.86 -0.28 9.49
CA GLU A 50 17.73 -1.15 10.28
C GLU A 50 18.69 -2.03 9.46
N ARG A 51 18.44 -2.21 8.16
CA ARG A 51 19.31 -2.99 7.25
C ARG A 51 20.33 -2.13 6.49
N GLN A 52 20.32 -0.80 6.66
CA GLN A 52 21.32 0.07 6.04
C GLN A 52 22.60 0.11 6.89
N PRO A 53 23.79 -0.06 6.29
CA PRO A 53 25.05 0.17 7.00
C PRO A 53 25.08 1.60 7.57
N GLY A 54 25.33 1.73 8.88
CA GLY A 54 25.34 3.02 9.58
C GLY A 54 23.98 3.48 10.12
N PHE A 55 22.94 2.65 10.08
CA PHE A 55 21.70 2.94 10.78
C PHE A 55 21.93 2.95 12.30
N ALA A 56 21.78 4.11 12.92
CA ALA A 56 21.72 4.27 14.37
C ALA A 56 20.26 4.10 14.82
N ASP A 57 19.97 3.03 15.57
CA ASP A 57 18.65 2.83 16.16
C ASP A 57 18.44 3.88 17.27
N PRO A 58 17.48 4.83 17.12
CA PRO A 58 17.22 5.85 18.14
C PRO A 58 16.65 5.28 19.44
N ARG A 59 16.32 3.98 19.48
CA ARG A 59 15.85 3.26 20.67
C ARG A 59 16.89 2.29 21.23
N ALA A 60 18.07 2.16 20.61
CA ALA A 60 19.13 1.34 21.15
C ALA A 60 19.64 1.94 22.47
N TRP A 61 19.79 1.09 23.48
CA TRP A 61 20.39 1.52 24.73
C TRP A 61 21.90 1.68 24.52
N PRO A 62 22.53 2.76 25.02
CA PRO A 62 23.96 2.91 24.93
C PRO A 62 24.62 1.76 25.69
N ASN A 63 25.23 0.83 24.97
CA ASN A 63 26.09 -0.19 25.54
C ASN A 63 27.51 0.38 25.53
N THR A 64 27.92 0.98 26.65
CA THR A 64 29.27 1.51 26.83
C THR A 64 30.14 0.41 27.45
N PRO A 65 31.05 -0.25 26.72
CA PRO A 65 32.12 -1.01 27.35
C PRO A 65 33.17 -0.04 27.94
N SER A 66 33.64 -0.37 29.15
CA SER A 66 34.65 0.37 29.94
C SER A 66 35.96 0.65 29.22
#